data_AF-A0A921HBZ6-F1
#
_entry.id   AF-A0A921HBZ6-F1
#
_cell.length_a   1.000
_cell.length_b   1.000
_cell.length_c   1.000
_cell.angle_alpha   90.00
_cell.angle_beta   90.00
_cell.angle_gamma   90.00
#
_symmetry.space_group_name_H-M   'P 1'
#
loop_
_entity.id
_entity.type
_entity.pdbx_description
1 polymer ?
#
loop_
_entity_poly.entity_id
_entity_poly.type
_entity_poly.pdbx_seq_one_letter_code
_entity_poly.pdbx_strand_id
1 'polypeptide(L)' 'MNIKELRKITSTDKFTEMPLSTQAYYFHLFINADKDNFVQNPKAIQRFIDADDADIEILEDENYIV' A
#
# COMPACT_ATOMS: atom_id res chain seq x y z
N MET A 1 3.06 11.49 4.11
CA MET A 1 2.85 10.80 5.39
C MET A 1 4.21 10.46 5.96
N ASN A 2 4.44 10.58 7.27
CA ASN A 2 5.75 10.25 7.87
C ASN A 2 5.74 8.81 8.44
N ILE A 3 6.92 8.27 8.78
CA ILE A 3 7.07 6.89 9.30
C ILE A 3 6.24 6.65 10.58
N LYS A 4 6.09 7.65 11.46
CA LYS A 4 5.30 7.50 12.69
C LYS A 4 3.81 7.34 12.38
N GLU A 5 3.29 8.09 11.40
CA GLU A 5 1.90 7.97 10.94
C GLU A 5 1.67 6.67 10.18
N LEU A 6 2.61 6.25 9.31
CA LEU A 6 2.54 4.94 8.64
C LEU A 6 2.36 3.81 9.66
N ARG A 7 3.19 3.80 10.72
CA ARG A 7 3.14 2.76 11.74
C ARG A 7 1.78 2.68 12.45
N LYS A 8 1.07 3.80 12.64
CA LYS A 8 -0.26 3.77 13.26
C LYS A 8 -1.27 3.01 12.39
N ILE A 9 -1.13 3.10 11.08
CA ILE A 9 -1.99 2.42 10.11
C ILE A 9 -1.59 0.95 9.99
N THR A 10 -0.30 0.68 9.79
CA THR A 10 0.20 -0.67 9.48
C THR A 10 0.39 -1.57 10.69
N SER A 11 0.09 -1.09 11.89
CA SER A 11 0.05 -1.89 13.12
C SER A 11 -1.38 -2.17 13.60
N THR A 12 -2.39 -1.80 12.82
CA THR A 12 -3.79 -2.16 13.12
C THR A 12 -4.06 -3.61 12.75
N ASP A 13 -4.93 -4.29 13.51
CA ASP A 13 -5.36 -5.66 13.22
C ASP A 13 -5.86 -5.77 11.78
N LYS A 14 -6.71 -4.81 11.37
CA LYS A 14 -7.25 -4.68 10.01
C LYS A 14 -6.18 -4.72 8.93
N PHE A 15 -5.06 -4.02 9.10
CA PHE A 15 -3.96 -4.06 8.12
C PHE A 15 -3.22 -5.40 8.18
N THR A 16 -2.94 -5.90 9.39
CA THR A 16 -2.15 -7.12 9.57
C THR A 16 -2.89 -8.39 9.15
N GLU A 17 -4.22 -8.35 9.07
CA GLU A 17 -5.07 -9.44 8.58
C GLU A 17 -5.15 -9.51 7.05
N MET A 18 -4.70 -8.48 6.34
CA MET A 18 -4.64 -8.49 4.87
C MET A 18 -3.59 -9.48 4.35
N PRO A 19 -3.71 -9.99 3.10
CA PRO A 19 -2.66 -10.78 2.48
C PRO A 19 -1.30 -10.07 2.50
N LEU A 20 -0.22 -10.85 2.62
CA LEU A 20 1.14 -10.29 2.69
C LEU A 20 1.52 -9.51 1.42
N SER A 21 1.01 -9.93 0.25
CA SER A 21 1.19 -9.24 -1.03
C SER A 21 0.51 -7.87 -1.01
N THR A 22 -0.71 -7.77 -0.48
CA THR A 22 -1.46 -6.53 -0.29
C THR A 22 -0.70 -5.58 0.64
N GLN A 23 -0.21 -6.09 1.78
CA GLN A 23 0.60 -5.30 2.72
C GLN A 23 1.88 -4.80 2.06
N ALA A 24 2.60 -5.67 1.34
CA ALA A 24 3.81 -5.33 0.62
C ALA A 24 3.54 -4.25 -0.43
N TYR A 25 2.46 -4.36 -1.20
CA TYR A 25 2.08 -3.34 -2.17
C TYR A 25 1.88 -1.97 -1.53
N TYR A 26 1.14 -1.89 -0.42
CA TYR A 26 0.97 -0.64 0.32
C TYR A 26 2.30 -0.04 0.82
N PHE A 27 3.21 -0.86 1.35
CA PHE A 27 4.54 -0.39 1.76
C PHE A 27 5.37 0.15 0.59
N HIS A 28 5.35 -0.55 -0.55
CA HIS A 28 6.06 -0.09 -1.73
C HIS A 28 5.45 1.20 -2.30
N LEU A 29 4.13 1.35 -2.27
CA LEU A 29 3.47 2.62 -2.62
C LEU A 29 3.95 3.76 -1.69
N PHE A 30 3.96 3.54 -0.37
CA PHE A 30 4.43 4.55 0.59
C PHE A 30 5.87 5.01 0.34
N ILE A 31 6.79 4.09 0.06
CA ILE A 31 8.22 4.42 -0.15
C ILE A 31 8.44 5.14 -1.49
N ASN A 32 7.61 4.84 -2.49
CA ASN A 32 7.71 5.45 -3.83
C ASN A 32 6.81 6.69 -4.00
N ALA A 33 6.02 7.04 -2.99
CA ALA A 33 5.18 8.22 -3.01
C ALA A 33 6.01 9.50 -2.80
N ASP A 34 5.57 10.59 -3.42
CA ASP A 34 6.17 11.90 -3.22
C ASP A 34 5.70 12.55 -1.89
N LYS A 35 6.08 13.82 -1.70
CA LYS A 35 5.74 14.60 -0.50
C LYS A 35 4.23 14.76 -0.28
N ASP A 36 3.42 14.65 -1.34
CA ASP A 36 1.97 14.81 -1.34
C ASP A 36 1.26 13.44 -1.30
N ASN A 37 2.02 12.35 -1.13
CA ASN A 37 1.58 10.95 -1.17
C ASN A 37 1.13 10.47 -2.54
N PHE A 38 1.55 11.12 -3.62
CA PHE A 38 1.22 10.70 -4.97
C PHE A 38 2.25 9.71 -5.50
N VAL A 39 1.77 8.63 -6.13
CA VAL A 39 2.61 7.61 -6.77
C VAL A 39 2.48 7.74 -8.28
N GLN A 40 3.58 8.04 -8.97
CA GLN A 40 3.55 8.24 -10.43
C GLN A 40 3.36 6.93 -11.23
N ASN A 41 3.94 5.82 -10.77
CA ASN A 41 4.00 4.57 -11.53
C ASN A 41 3.50 3.34 -10.73
N PRO A 42 2.24 3.33 -10.23
CA PRO A 42 1.73 2.25 -9.38
C PRO A 42 1.71 0.88 -10.11
N LYS A 43 1.33 0.86 -11.39
CA LYS A 43 1.36 -0.38 -12.21
C LYS A 43 2.78 -0.92 -12.46
N ALA A 44 3.82 -0.08 -12.38
CA ALA A 44 5.20 -0.56 -12.44
C ALA A 44 5.61 -1.22 -11.11
N ILE A 45 5.19 -0.62 -9.99
CA ILE A 45 5.40 -1.19 -8.65
C ILE A 45 4.69 -2.53 -8.53
N GLN A 46 3.43 -2.63 -8.96
CA GLN A 46 2.65 -3.88 -8.98
C GLN A 46 3.44 -5.02 -9.64
N ARG A 47 3.94 -4.79 -10.87
CA ARG A 47 4.74 -5.78 -11.61
C ARG A 47 6.08 -6.10 -10.95
N PHE A 48 6.73 -5.09 -10.35
CA PHE A 48 8.03 -5.26 -9.71
C PHE A 48 7.96 -6.18 -8.49
N ILE A 49 6.89 -6.10 -7.71
CA ILE A 49 6.71 -6.90 -6.50
C ILE A 49 5.86 -8.15 -6.72
N ASP A 50 5.39 -8.37 -7.94
CA ASP A 50 4.49 -9.47 -8.31
C ASP A 50 3.16 -9.45 -7.53
N ALA A 51 2.61 -8.26 -7.30
CA ALA A 51 1.26 -8.09 -6.75
C ALA A 51 0.22 -8.24 -7.86
N ASP A 52 -0.95 -8.78 -7.52
CA ASP A 52 -2.03 -8.96 -8.47
C ASP A 52 -3.06 -7.82 -8.38
N ASP A 53 -4.12 -7.89 -9.18
CA ASP A 53 -5.18 -6.87 -9.14
C ASP A 53 -6.06 -7.00 -7.87
N ALA A 54 -6.15 -8.18 -7.25
CA ALA A 54 -6.91 -8.38 -6.02
C ALA A 54 -6.25 -7.66 -4.83
N ASP A 55 -4.92 -7.61 -4.80
CA ASP A 55 -4.18 -6.79 -3.82
C ASP A 55 -4.53 -5.30 -3.92
N ILE A 56 -4.80 -4.81 -5.13
CA ILE A 56 -5.21 -3.41 -5.35
C ILE A 56 -6.63 -3.20 -4.88
N GLU A 57 -7.54 -4.08 -5.30
CA GLU A 57 -8.97 -4.03 -4.93
C GLU A 57 -9.14 -4.03 -3.41
N ILE A 58 -8.38 -4.85 -2.66
CA ILE A 58 -8.42 -4.86 -1.19
C ILE A 58 -8.00 -3.50 -0.61
N LEU A 59 -6.94 -2.87 -1.14
CA LEU A 59 -6.51 -1.56 -0.63
C LEU A 59 -7.51 -0.45 -0.97
N GLU A 60 -8.17 -0.52 -2.12
CA GLU A 60 -9.24 0.40 -2.53
C GLU A 60 -10.47 0.25 -1.63
N ASP A 61 -10.98 -0.98 -1.49
CA ASP A 61 -12.15 -1.32 -0.65
C ASP A 61 -11.92 -0.89 0.80
N GLU A 62 -10.71 -1.07 1.30
CA GLU A 62 -10.36 -0.75 2.68
C GLU A 62 -9.89 0.71 2.87
N ASN A 63 -9.95 1.52 1.81
CA ASN A 63 -9.63 2.96 1.77
C ASN A 63 -8.18 3.30 2.16
N TYR A 64 -7.24 2.43 1.83
CA TYR A 64 -5.81 2.68 1.96
C TYR A 64 -5.26 3.46 0.76
N ILE A 65 -5.89 3.32 -0.41
CA ILE A 65 -5.57 4.06 -1.65
C ILE A 65 -6.86 4.57 -2.30
N VAL A 66 -6.73 5.54 -3.22
CA VAL A 66 -7.83 6.22 -3.94
C VAL A 66 -7.45 6.42 -5.40
#